data_AF-A0A6C0GE37-F1
#
_entry.id   AF-A0A6C0GE37-F1
#
_cell.length_a   1.000
_cell.length_b   1.000
_cell.length_c   1.000
_cell.angle_alpha   90.00
_cell.angle_beta   90.00
_cell.angle_gamma   90.00
#
_symmetry.space_group_name_H-M   'P 1'
#
loop_
_entity.id
_entity.type
_entity.pdbx_description
1 polymer ?
#
loop_
_entity_poly.entity_id
_entity_poly.type
_entity_poly.pdbx_seq_one_letter_code
_entity_poly.pdbx_strand_id
1 'polypeptide(L)'
;MKFKELLLRSKSYLDKNPHYVANRYSLGVFWWGAKWMFDRLDELDKKKGHSFDSSVNFTAYGIFKYILCAGTLLLSAIFLFGVSPFLLPFSIIAFYIVEVHFLFLFPLLIDKVKYPLLISIKQTYRIGLFKAIFTIMPIGFFMVVGLFHWRKPLLNWHIGCLSVLLWYQDEVRARL
;
A
#
# COMPACT_ATOMS: atom_id res chain seq x y z
N MET A 1 7.92 4.28 -13.32
CA MET A 1 6.61 4.02 -13.97
C MET A 1 5.60 5.08 -13.59
N LYS A 2 4.60 5.34 -14.44
CA LYS A 2 3.49 6.27 -14.12
C LYS A 2 2.37 5.49 -13.41
N PHE A 3 1.67 6.11 -12.45
CA PHE A 3 0.60 5.44 -11.68
C PHE A 3 -0.49 4.82 -12.58
N LYS A 4 -0.81 5.46 -13.72
CA LYS A 4 -1.80 4.95 -14.69
C LYS A 4 -1.41 3.58 -15.25
N GLU A 5 -0.13 3.38 -15.52
CA GLU A 5 0.39 2.12 -16.04
C GLU A 5 0.27 1.01 -15.00
N LEU A 6 0.58 1.32 -13.73
CA LEU A 6 0.42 0.38 -12.62
C LEU A 6 -1.04 -0.06 -12.48
N LEU A 7 -1.98 0.90 -12.45
CA LEU A 7 -3.41 0.61 -12.36
C LEU A 7 -3.91 -0.24 -13.53
N LEU A 8 -3.46 0.05 -14.76
CA LEU A 8 -3.83 -0.72 -15.96
C LEU A 8 -3.29 -2.15 -15.91
N ARG A 9 -2.02 -2.34 -15.55
CA ARG A 9 -1.41 -3.67 -15.39
C ARG A 9 -2.12 -4.47 -14.30
N SER A 10 -2.39 -3.85 -13.15
CA SER A 10 -3.10 -4.49 -12.04
C SER A 10 -4.52 -4.87 -12.40
N LYS A 11 -5.25 -3.99 -13.11
CA LYS A 11 -6.59 -4.30 -13.61
C LYS A 11 -6.57 -5.46 -14.58
N SER A 12 -5.68 -5.43 -15.58
CA SER A 12 -5.54 -6.53 -16.55
C SER A 12 -5.20 -7.87 -15.88
N TYR A 13 -4.39 -7.85 -14.81
CA TYR A 13 -4.07 -9.04 -14.03
C TYR A 13 -5.30 -9.61 -13.31
N LEU A 14 -6.08 -8.76 -12.63
CA LEU A 14 -7.26 -9.19 -11.88
C LEU A 14 -8.43 -9.58 -12.79
N ASP A 15 -8.60 -8.93 -13.94
CA ASP A 15 -9.61 -9.28 -14.93
C ASP A 15 -9.38 -10.70 -15.48
N LYS A 16 -8.12 -11.14 -15.59
CA LYS A 16 -7.76 -12.52 -15.96
C LYS A 16 -7.95 -13.52 -14.81
N ASN A 17 -8.08 -13.06 -13.58
CA ASN A 17 -8.17 -13.90 -12.38
C ASN A 17 -9.27 -13.38 -11.41
N PRO A 18 -10.54 -13.38 -11.83
CA PRO A 18 -11.61 -12.68 -11.11
C PRO A 18 -11.93 -13.26 -9.72
N HIS A 19 -11.58 -14.53 -9.47
CA HIS A 19 -11.74 -15.22 -8.19
C HIS A 19 -10.85 -14.67 -7.06
N TYR A 20 -9.83 -13.86 -7.38
CA TYR A 20 -8.93 -13.25 -6.39
C TYR A 20 -9.51 -12.03 -5.67
N VAL A 21 -10.67 -11.55 -6.12
CA VAL A 21 -11.43 -10.47 -5.47
C VAL A 21 -12.50 -11.13 -4.61
N ALA A 22 -12.09 -11.65 -3.45
CA ALA A 22 -13.02 -12.21 -2.47
C ALA A 22 -13.37 -11.16 -1.41
N ASN A 23 -14.67 -10.97 -1.14
CA ASN A 23 -15.14 -10.13 -0.05
C ASN A 23 -14.89 -10.85 1.29
N ARG A 24 -13.69 -10.71 1.85
CA ARG A 24 -13.39 -11.17 3.21
C ARG A 24 -13.26 -9.95 4.13
N TYR A 25 -14.38 -9.54 4.70
CA TYR A 25 -14.39 -8.63 5.84
C TYR A 25 -14.07 -9.44 7.09
N SER A 26 -12.93 -9.20 7.73
CA SER A 26 -12.58 -9.85 8.98
C SER A 26 -11.79 -8.91 9.88
N LEU A 27 -11.80 -9.18 11.19
CA LEU A 27 -11.04 -8.43 12.19
C LEU A 27 -9.52 -8.51 11.98
N GLY A 28 -9.04 -9.44 11.15
CA GLY A 28 -7.62 -9.63 10.82
C GLY A 28 -7.17 -8.94 9.53
N VAL A 29 -7.69 -7.74 9.22
CA VAL A 29 -7.48 -7.05 7.93
C VAL A 29 -6.02 -7.05 7.47
N PHE A 30 -5.07 -6.76 8.38
CA PHE A 30 -3.65 -6.73 8.04
C PHE A 30 -3.06 -8.11 7.75
N TRP A 31 -3.43 -9.12 8.53
CA TRP A 31 -2.94 -10.48 8.32
C TRP A 31 -3.48 -11.06 7.01
N TRP A 32 -4.78 -10.91 6.73
CA TRP A 32 -5.39 -11.35 5.48
C TRP A 32 -4.88 -10.56 4.28
N GLY A 33 -4.67 -9.25 4.44
CA GLY A 33 -4.04 -8.41 3.43
C GLY A 33 -2.63 -8.86 3.11
N ALA A 34 -1.81 -9.13 4.13
CA ALA A 34 -0.46 -9.66 3.95
C ALA A 34 -0.45 -11.04 3.27
N LYS A 35 -1.37 -11.93 3.67
CA LYS A 35 -1.52 -13.24 3.03
C LYS A 35 -1.93 -13.11 1.56
N TRP A 36 -2.88 -12.23 1.25
CA TRP A 36 -3.27 -11.95 -0.13
C TRP A 36 -2.10 -11.36 -0.94
N MET A 37 -1.33 -10.44 -0.36
CA MET A 37 -0.15 -9.86 -1.00
C MET A 37 0.93 -10.90 -1.27
N PHE A 38 1.15 -11.83 -0.32
CA PHE A 38 2.06 -12.95 -0.47
C PHE A 38 1.65 -13.84 -1.64
N ASP A 39 0.38 -14.26 -1.70
CA ASP A 39 -0.12 -15.14 -2.76
C ASP A 39 0.04 -14.48 -4.14
N ARG A 40 -0.19 -13.16 -4.23
CA ARG A 40 0.02 -12.41 -5.48
C ARG A 40 1.49 -12.26 -5.84
N LEU A 41 2.39 -12.03 -4.88
CA LEU A 41 3.83 -11.96 -5.14
C LEU A 41 4.39 -13.31 -5.61
N ASP A 42 3.99 -14.42 -4.97
CA ASP A 42 4.41 -15.78 -5.36
C ASP A 42 3.95 -16.12 -6.80
N GLU A 43 2.72 -15.75 -7.15
CA GLU A 43 2.20 -15.89 -8.51
C GLU A 43 2.97 -15.04 -9.54
N LEU A 44 3.27 -13.78 -9.20
CA LEU A 44 4.00 -12.86 -10.07
C LEU A 44 5.43 -13.33 -10.34
N ASP A 45 6.06 -14.02 -9.39
CA ASP A 45 7.43 -14.56 -9.54
C ASP A 45 7.48 -15.84 -10.37
N LYS A 46 6.35 -16.53 -10.57
CA LYS A 46 6.26 -17.88 -11.17
C LYS A 46 7.11 -18.94 -10.45
N LYS A 47 7.73 -18.61 -9.31
CA LYS A 47 8.53 -19.50 -8.47
C LYS A 47 7.62 -20.08 -7.38
N LYS A 48 6.90 -21.15 -7.71
CA LYS A 48 6.11 -21.87 -6.71
C LYS A 48 7.03 -22.47 -5.66
N GLY A 49 6.77 -22.20 -4.38
CA GLY A 49 7.41 -22.92 -3.27
C GLY A 49 7.75 -22.11 -2.04
N HIS A 50 7.49 -20.79 -2.03
CA HIS A 50 7.64 -20.03 -0.80
C HIS A 50 6.51 -20.37 0.18
N SER A 51 6.82 -20.44 1.47
CA SER A 51 5.82 -20.58 2.53
C SER A 51 5.55 -19.21 3.15
N PHE A 52 4.27 -18.89 3.37
CA PHE A 52 3.88 -17.69 4.09
C PHE A 52 4.31 -17.82 5.56
N ASP A 53 5.12 -16.89 6.02
CA ASP A 53 5.62 -16.89 7.39
C ASP A 53 4.57 -16.32 8.36
N SER A 54 3.85 -17.21 9.02
CA SER A 54 2.84 -16.85 10.01
C SER A 54 3.42 -16.31 11.31
N SER A 55 4.73 -16.41 11.54
CA SER A 55 5.38 -15.86 12.75
C SER A 55 5.51 -14.33 12.71
N VAL A 56 5.43 -13.72 11.52
CA VAL A 56 5.50 -12.27 11.36
C VAL A 56 4.19 -11.63 11.81
N ASN A 57 4.29 -10.71 12.77
CA ASN A 57 3.12 -9.98 13.28
C ASN A 57 2.72 -8.81 12.37
N PHE A 58 2.12 -9.12 11.22
CA PHE A 58 1.64 -8.13 10.24
C PHE A 58 0.62 -7.15 10.84
N THR A 59 -0.17 -7.60 11.81
CA THR A 59 -1.15 -6.74 12.49
C THR A 59 -0.46 -5.64 13.29
N ALA A 60 0.57 -5.96 14.07
CA ALA A 60 1.32 -4.95 14.82
C ALA A 60 1.98 -3.91 13.90
N TYR A 61 2.61 -4.35 12.80
CA TYR A 61 3.20 -3.43 11.82
C TYR A 61 2.15 -2.57 11.10
N GLY A 62 1.00 -3.15 10.78
CA GLY A 62 -0.14 -2.41 10.23
C GLY A 62 -0.63 -1.33 11.18
N ILE A 63 -0.92 -1.70 12.44
CA ILE A 63 -1.35 -0.76 13.48
C ILE A 63 -0.32 0.36 13.67
N PHE A 64 0.96 0.01 13.81
CA PHE A 64 2.05 0.98 13.95
C PHE A 64 2.06 1.99 12.79
N LYS A 65 2.02 1.50 11.54
CA LYS A 65 1.98 2.36 10.35
C LYS A 65 0.79 3.31 10.39
N TYR A 66 -0.41 2.79 10.62
CA TYR A 66 -1.62 3.60 10.54
C TYR A 66 -1.79 4.55 11.72
N ILE A 67 -1.28 4.23 12.91
CA ILE A 67 -1.20 5.18 14.04
C ILE A 67 -0.32 6.37 13.67
N LEU A 68 0.86 6.15 13.07
CA LEU A 68 1.74 7.24 12.65
C LEU A 68 1.10 8.11 11.57
N CYS A 69 0.51 7.49 10.53
CA CYS A 69 -0.14 8.23 9.46
C CYS A 69 -1.37 9.01 9.98
N ALA A 70 -2.24 8.37 10.77
CA ALA A 70 -3.43 9.01 11.34
C ALA A 70 -3.07 10.11 12.35
N GLY A 71 -2.07 9.88 13.21
CA GLY A 71 -1.55 10.90 14.12
C GLY A 71 -1.03 12.12 13.38
N THR A 72 -0.28 11.93 12.30
CA THR A 72 0.20 13.02 11.44
C THR A 72 -0.94 13.79 10.78
N LEU A 73 -1.95 13.08 10.28
CA LEU A 73 -3.16 13.69 9.71
C LEU A 73 -3.89 14.54 10.75
N LEU A 74 -4.13 14.01 11.95
CA LEU A 74 -4.86 14.71 13.01
C LEU A 74 -4.10 15.93 13.53
N LEU A 75 -2.81 15.79 13.82
CA LEU A 75 -1.99 16.90 14.31
C LEU A 75 -1.88 18.02 13.27
N SER A 76 -1.66 17.68 12.00
CA SER A 76 -1.63 18.67 10.92
C SER A 76 -3.00 19.31 10.68
N ALA A 77 -4.09 18.55 10.75
CA ALA A 77 -5.44 19.09 10.62
C ALA A 77 -5.78 20.07 11.75
N ILE A 78 -5.48 19.73 13.01
CA ILE A 78 -5.69 20.62 14.17
C ILE A 78 -4.91 21.93 13.99
N PHE A 79 -3.62 21.82 13.64
CA PHE A 79 -2.76 22.97 13.43
C PHE A 79 -3.26 23.87 12.28
N LEU A 80 -3.57 23.27 11.12
CA LEU A 80 -4.01 24.00 9.93
C LEU A 80 -5.41 24.60 10.09
N PHE A 81 -6.32 23.94 10.81
CA PHE A 81 -7.64 24.48 11.13
C PHE A 81 -7.53 25.75 11.99
N GLY A 82 -6.59 25.78 12.93
CA GLY A 82 -6.29 26.97 13.73
C GLY A 82 -5.76 28.16 12.92
N VAL A 83 -5.15 27.91 11.77
CA VAL A 83 -4.70 28.96 10.84
C VAL A 83 -5.82 29.36 9.87
N SER A 84 -6.40 28.39 9.17
CA SER A 84 -7.54 28.59 8.28
C SER A 84 -8.17 27.24 7.91
N PRO A 85 -9.52 27.08 8.00
CA PRO A 85 -10.20 25.86 7.57
C PRO A 85 -9.94 25.47 6.11
N PHE A 86 -9.64 26.44 5.24
CA PHE A 86 -9.31 26.17 3.83
C PHE A 86 -8.00 25.41 3.64
N LEU A 87 -7.13 25.37 4.66
CA LEU A 87 -5.87 24.63 4.62
C LEU A 87 -6.02 23.15 5.00
N LEU A 88 -7.18 22.72 5.49
CA LEU A 88 -7.42 21.32 5.87
C LEU A 88 -6.99 20.29 4.81
N PRO A 89 -7.19 20.49 3.49
CA PRO A 89 -6.73 19.54 2.48
C PRO A 89 -5.21 19.27 2.51
N PHE A 90 -4.38 20.18 3.00
CA PHE A 90 -2.93 19.97 3.14
C PHE A 90 -2.57 18.92 4.20
N SER A 91 -3.47 18.63 5.15
CA SER A 91 -3.29 17.53 6.11
C SER A 91 -3.20 16.17 5.41
N ILE A 92 -3.90 16.00 4.28
CA ILE A 92 -3.83 14.80 3.45
C ILE A 92 -2.42 14.65 2.86
N ILE A 93 -1.77 15.76 2.46
CA ILE A 93 -0.39 15.72 1.99
C ILE A 93 0.55 15.30 3.12
N ALA A 94 0.36 15.82 4.34
CA ALA A 94 1.13 15.41 5.52
C ALA A 94 0.98 13.91 5.82
N PHE A 95 -0.24 13.37 5.72
CA PHE A 95 -0.49 11.93 5.80
C PHE A 95 0.32 11.15 4.77
N TYR A 96 0.28 11.56 3.50
CA TYR A 96 0.97 10.87 2.41
C TYR A 96 2.49 10.97 2.53
N ILE A 97 3.04 12.06 3.09
CA ILE A 97 4.47 12.17 3.37
C ILE A 97 4.93 11.03 4.28
N VAL A 98 4.17 10.71 5.33
CA VAL A 98 4.51 9.61 6.24
C VAL A 98 4.15 8.25 5.63
N GLU A 99 3.03 8.16 4.93
CA GLU A 99 2.57 6.89 4.36
C GLU A 99 3.58 6.31 3.36
N VAL A 100 4.19 7.15 2.52
CA VAL A 100 5.16 6.68 1.50
C VAL A 100 6.38 6.04 2.12
N HIS A 101 6.86 6.48 3.29
CA HIS A 101 7.99 5.86 3.98
C HIS A 101 7.72 4.40 4.36
N PHE A 102 6.45 4.04 4.57
CA PHE A 102 6.00 2.69 4.90
C PHE A 102 5.25 2.01 3.74
N LEU A 103 5.41 2.52 2.52
CA LEU A 103 4.75 2.00 1.33
C LEU A 103 5.11 0.52 1.08
N PHE A 104 6.40 0.20 1.20
CA PHE A 104 6.93 -1.13 0.89
C PHE A 104 7.13 -2.01 2.13
N LEU A 105 6.64 -1.59 3.30
CA LEU A 105 6.82 -2.33 4.55
C LEU A 105 6.30 -3.77 4.47
N PHE A 106 5.07 -3.95 3.97
CA PHE A 106 4.44 -5.29 3.90
C PHE A 106 5.15 -6.22 2.90
N PRO A 107 5.45 -5.80 1.66
CA PRO A 107 6.26 -6.61 0.74
C PRO A 107 7.65 -6.97 1.30
N LEU A 108 8.32 -6.03 1.97
CA LEU A 108 9.63 -6.29 2.59
C LEU A 108 9.55 -7.29 3.75
N LEU A 109 8.47 -7.26 4.54
CA LEU A 109 8.19 -8.25 5.57
C LEU A 109 7.94 -9.63 4.97
N ILE A 110 7.19 -9.70 3.87
CA ILE A 110 6.95 -10.93 3.12
C ILE A 110 8.25 -11.54 2.59
N ASP A 111 9.14 -10.71 2.05
CA ASP A 111 10.47 -11.12 1.56
C ASP A 111 11.49 -11.34 2.69
N LYS A 112 11.08 -11.24 3.95
CA LYS A 112 11.93 -11.46 5.15
C LYS A 112 13.20 -10.60 5.16
N VAL A 113 13.11 -9.38 4.61
CA VAL A 113 14.25 -8.46 4.54
C VAL A 113 14.64 -8.01 5.96
N LYS A 114 15.93 -8.00 6.25
CA LYS A 114 16.47 -7.50 7.53
C LYS A 114 16.19 -6.00 7.67
N TYR A 115 15.68 -5.57 8.82
CA TYR A 115 15.33 -4.17 9.13
C TYR A 115 14.32 -3.54 8.12
N PRO A 116 13.12 -4.12 7.95
CA PRO A 116 12.20 -3.77 6.88
C PRO A 116 11.72 -2.31 6.92
N LEU A 117 11.63 -1.71 8.12
CA LEU A 117 11.27 -0.28 8.29
C LEU A 117 12.33 0.64 7.68
N LEU A 118 13.60 0.44 8.03
CA LEU A 118 14.71 1.24 7.52
C LEU A 118 14.89 1.06 6.02
N ILE A 119 14.73 -0.16 5.52
CA ILE A 119 14.79 -0.42 4.08
C ILE A 119 13.63 0.24 3.35
N SER A 120 12.40 0.19 3.88
CA SER A 120 11.24 0.88 3.28
C SER A 120 11.50 2.39 3.15
N ILE A 121 12.00 3.02 4.21
CA ILE A 121 12.38 4.44 4.21
C ILE A 121 13.47 4.71 3.17
N LYS A 122 14.56 3.94 3.19
CA LYS A 122 15.69 4.08 2.27
C LYS A 122 15.25 3.96 0.81
N GLN A 123 14.40 3.00 0.49
CA GLN A 123 13.89 2.78 -0.86
C GLN A 123 12.97 3.91 -1.31
N THR A 124 12.17 4.48 -0.39
CA THR A 124 11.35 5.67 -0.66
C THR A 124 12.21 6.85 -1.11
N TYR A 125 13.30 7.13 -0.39
CA TYR A 125 14.24 8.19 -0.78
C TYR A 125 15.02 7.87 -2.06
N ARG A 126 15.36 6.60 -2.29
CA ARG A 126 16.03 6.16 -3.52
C ARG A 126 15.15 6.31 -4.76
N ILE A 127 13.85 6.06 -4.63
CA ILE A 127 12.86 6.32 -5.67
C ILE A 127 12.63 7.83 -5.86
N GLY A 128 12.74 8.59 -4.77
CA GLY A 128 12.48 10.02 -4.70
C GLY A 128 11.14 10.29 -4.03
N LEU A 129 11.15 11.09 -2.94
CA LEU A 129 9.98 11.35 -2.11
C LEU A 129 8.80 11.92 -2.91
N PHE A 130 9.05 12.93 -3.75
CA PHE A 130 8.00 13.53 -4.58
C PHE A 130 7.44 12.54 -5.60
N LYS A 131 8.31 11.78 -6.29
CA LYS A 131 7.87 10.71 -7.21
C LYS A 131 6.99 9.72 -6.47
N ALA A 132 7.32 9.38 -5.22
CA ALA A 132 6.53 8.46 -4.44
C ALA A 132 5.15 9.01 -4.08
N ILE A 133 5.09 10.24 -3.56
CA ILE A 133 3.84 10.92 -3.19
C ILE A 133 2.92 11.06 -4.42
N PHE A 134 3.43 11.59 -5.53
CA PHE A 134 2.62 11.79 -6.75
C PHE A 134 2.25 10.48 -7.47
N THR A 135 2.89 9.36 -7.13
CA THR A 135 2.50 8.04 -7.64
C THR A 135 1.44 7.41 -6.76
N ILE A 136 1.63 7.43 -5.43
CA ILE A 136 0.74 6.73 -4.51
C ILE A 136 -0.56 7.48 -4.26
N MET A 137 -0.54 8.82 -4.21
CA MET A 137 -1.72 9.61 -3.86
C MET A 137 -2.88 9.38 -4.85
N PRO A 138 -2.67 9.35 -6.18
CA PRO A 138 -3.72 8.97 -7.12
C PRO A 138 -4.20 7.52 -6.97
N ILE A 139 -3.31 6.59 -6.60
CA ILE A 139 -3.66 5.18 -6.37
C ILE A 139 -4.53 5.07 -5.12
N GLY A 140 -4.14 5.71 -4.01
CA GLY A 140 -4.92 5.72 -2.77
C GLY A 140 -6.29 6.38 -2.98
N PHE A 141 -6.35 7.50 -3.71
CA PHE A 141 -7.63 8.10 -4.11
C PHE A 141 -8.50 7.13 -4.92
N PHE A 142 -7.92 6.44 -5.92
CA PHE A 142 -8.63 5.43 -6.71
C PHE A 142 -9.18 4.28 -5.85
N MET A 143 -8.42 3.83 -4.84
CA MET A 143 -8.85 2.80 -3.88
C MET A 143 -10.05 3.28 -3.05
N VAL A 144 -9.98 4.49 -2.49
CA VAL A 144 -11.04 5.06 -1.64
C VAL A 144 -12.32 5.31 -2.44
N VAL A 145 -12.21 5.88 -3.64
CA VAL A 145 -13.38 6.11 -4.52
C VAL A 145 -14.10 4.80 -4.86
N GLY A 146 -13.36 3.70 -4.99
CA GLY A 146 -13.96 2.40 -5.25
C GLY A 146 -14.88 1.89 -4.15
N LEU A 147 -14.70 2.32 -2.90
CA LEU A 147 -15.56 1.91 -1.77
C LEU A 147 -17.01 2.37 -1.95
N PHE A 148 -17.26 3.41 -2.76
CA PHE A 148 -18.60 3.88 -3.10
C PHE A 148 -19.28 3.04 -4.19
N HIS A 149 -18.61 2.06 -4.78
CA HIS A 149 -19.21 1.12 -5.74
C HIS A 149 -19.97 -0.01 -5.02
N TRP A 150 -21.30 0.09 -5.00
CA TRP A 150 -22.20 -0.86 -4.33
C TRP A 150 -22.00 -2.34 -4.66
N ARG A 151 -21.66 -2.67 -5.92
CA ARG A 151 -21.55 -4.08 -6.35
C ARG A 151 -20.21 -4.74 -6.01
N LYS A 152 -19.11 -3.98 -6.02
CA LYS A 152 -17.74 -4.47 -5.85
C LYS A 152 -16.85 -3.43 -5.16
N PRO A 153 -17.14 -3.06 -3.90
CA PRO A 153 -16.47 -1.93 -3.24
C PRO A 153 -14.96 -2.14 -3.07
N LEU A 154 -14.53 -3.40 -2.93
CA LEU A 154 -13.12 -3.74 -2.73
C LEU A 154 -12.33 -3.94 -4.02
N LEU A 155 -12.94 -3.89 -5.21
CA LEU A 155 -12.22 -4.17 -6.46
C LEU A 155 -11.06 -3.18 -6.66
N ASN A 156 -11.33 -1.87 -6.54
CA ASN A 156 -10.30 -0.86 -6.69
C ASN A 156 -9.24 -0.95 -5.59
N TRP A 157 -9.64 -1.37 -4.39
CA TRP A 157 -8.71 -1.62 -3.29
C TRP A 157 -7.69 -2.70 -3.67
N HIS A 158 -8.15 -3.85 -4.17
CA HIS A 158 -7.27 -4.92 -4.64
C HIS A 158 -6.40 -4.49 -5.84
N ILE A 159 -6.97 -3.73 -6.80
CA ILE A 159 -6.20 -3.17 -7.93
C ILE A 159 -5.08 -2.25 -7.41
N GLY A 160 -5.38 -1.36 -6.46
CA GLY A 160 -4.39 -0.44 -5.88
C GLY A 160 -3.32 -1.17 -5.08
N CYS A 161 -3.69 -2.15 -4.25
CA CYS A 161 -2.72 -3.00 -3.55
C CYS A 161 -1.79 -3.74 -4.54
N LEU A 162 -2.35 -4.32 -5.60
CA LEU A 162 -1.56 -4.98 -6.64
C LEU A 162 -0.66 -3.98 -7.40
N SER A 163 -1.10 -2.74 -7.59
CA SER A 163 -0.28 -1.69 -8.20
C SER A 163 0.96 -1.40 -7.37
N VAL A 164 0.83 -1.36 -6.05
CA VAL A 164 1.97 -1.24 -5.13
C VAL A 164 2.88 -2.46 -5.20
N LEU A 165 2.34 -3.67 -5.31
CA LEU A 165 3.14 -4.90 -5.44
C LEU A 165 3.94 -4.95 -6.75
N LEU A 166 3.32 -4.62 -7.88
CA LEU A 166 4.02 -4.52 -9.17
C LEU A 166 5.12 -3.47 -9.10
N TRP A 167 4.83 -2.33 -8.47
CA TRP A 167 5.82 -1.27 -8.33
C TRP A 167 6.99 -1.68 -7.41
N TYR A 168 6.69 -2.39 -6.33
CA TYR A 168 7.70 -2.99 -5.45
C TYR A 168 8.60 -3.97 -6.22
N GLN A 169 8.00 -4.88 -7.00
CA GLN A 169 8.73 -5.87 -7.79
C GLN A 169 9.69 -5.19 -8.78
N ASP A 170 9.19 -4.18 -9.50
CA ASP A 170 9.93 -3.51 -10.57
C ASP A 170 11.02 -2.55 -10.05
N GLU A 171 10.80 -1.84 -8.93
CA GLU A 171 11.70 -0.75 -8.49
C GLU A 171 12.46 -1.02 -7.19
N VAL A 172 11.97 -1.91 -6.32
CA VAL A 172 12.60 -2.19 -5.02
C VAL A 172 13.24 -3.56 -5.03
N ARG A 173 12.46 -4.60 -5.33
CA ARG A 173 12.89 -6.00 -5.19
C ARG A 173 14.03 -6.37 -6.13
N ALA A 174 14.02 -5.82 -7.35
CA ALA A 174 15.13 -5.96 -8.30
C ALA A 174 16.47 -5.35 -7.82
N ARG A 175 16.46 -4.60 -6.71
CA ARG A 175 17.62 -3.87 -6.16
C ARG A 175 17.93 -4.25 -4.71
N LEU A 176 17.21 -5.22 -4.15
CA LEU A 176 17.51 -5.83 -2.84
C LEU A 176 18.66 -6.82 -3.00
#